data_AF-A0A6B2GCD1-F1
#
_entry.id   AF-A0A6B2GCD1-F1
#
_cell.length_a   1.000
_cell.length_b   1.000
_cell.length_c   1.000
_cell.angle_alpha   90.00
_cell.angle_beta   90.00
_cell.angle_gamma   90.00
#
_symmetry.space_group_name_H-M   'P 1'
#
loop_
_entity.id
_entity.type
_entity.pdbx_description
1 polymer ?
#
loop_
_entity_poly.entity_id
_entity_poly.type
_entity_poly.pdbx_seq_one_letter_code
_entity_poly.pdbx_strand_id
1 'polypeptide(L)'
;MKLQFLTQILDAKAHDLHKTLKVKFNDEIGRDVGGISREWFQIISKALQNPIFCLFKFSSDNNTFQIDPSSYKNPNHLRYFKFAGRIFGMVIFFYVKNIKALFHSAFVDGMLNLNLLKRILSRPI
;
A
#
# COMPACT_ATOMS: atom_id res chain seq x y z
N MET A 1 5.04 -6.68 10.66
CA MET A 1 3.79 -5.95 10.39
C MET A 1 2.87 -6.13 11.58
N LYS A 2 2.44 -5.06 12.26
CA LYS A 2 1.47 -5.19 13.37
C LYS A 2 0.18 -5.78 12.79
N LEU A 3 -0.22 -6.97 13.25
CA LEU A 3 -1.42 -7.71 12.78
C LEU A 3 -2.70 -6.87 12.87
N GLN A 4 -2.69 -5.82 13.68
CA GLN A 4 -3.78 -4.87 13.88
C GLN A 4 -4.17 -4.09 12.61
N PHE A 5 -3.22 -3.71 11.75
CA PHE A 5 -3.56 -2.97 10.53
C PHE A 5 -4.23 -3.87 9.48
N LEU A 6 -3.81 -5.14 9.43
CA LEU A 6 -4.31 -6.08 8.44
C LEU A 6 -5.80 -6.36 8.66
N THR A 7 -6.22 -6.60 9.89
CA THR A 7 -7.62 -6.83 10.25
C THR A 7 -8.47 -5.59 9.97
N GLN A 8 -8.06 -4.42 10.44
CA GLN A 8 -8.80 -3.16 10.21
C GLN A 8 -9.05 -2.88 8.72
N ILE A 9 -8.05 -3.05 7.86
CA ILE A 9 -8.19 -2.81 6.42
C ILE A 9 -9.00 -3.91 5.74
N LEU A 10 -8.87 -5.17 6.16
CA LEU A 10 -9.61 -6.29 5.54
C LEU A 10 -11.10 -6.29 5.91
N ASP A 11 -11.42 -5.85 7.13
CA ASP A 11 -12.78 -5.86 7.66
C ASP A 11 -13.54 -4.56 7.32
N ALA A 12 -12.83 -3.49 6.97
CA ALA A 12 -13.43 -2.24 6.50
C ALA A 12 -14.37 -2.46 5.30
N LYS A 13 -15.46 -1.70 5.22
CA LYS A 13 -16.30 -1.68 4.02
C LYS A 13 -15.60 -0.87 2.92
N ALA A 14 -15.85 -1.21 1.66
CA ALA A 14 -15.20 -0.53 0.53
C ALA A 14 -15.40 0.99 0.55
N HIS A 15 -16.60 1.46 0.92
CA HIS A 15 -16.90 2.89 1.02
C HIS A 15 -16.14 3.60 2.15
N ASP A 16 -15.75 2.88 3.21
CA ASP A 16 -14.98 3.46 4.32
C ASP A 16 -13.53 3.73 3.91
N LEU A 17 -12.97 2.88 3.04
CA LEU A 17 -11.60 3.04 2.52
C LEU A 17 -11.44 4.26 1.59
N HIS A 18 -12.56 4.81 1.09
CA HIS A 18 -12.59 6.01 0.24
C HIS A 18 -12.75 7.31 1.05
N LYS A 19 -13.00 7.22 2.36
CA LYS A 19 -13.08 8.39 3.25
C LYS A 19 -11.68 8.93 3.53
N THR A 20 -11.61 10.12 4.13
CA THR A 20 -10.34 10.70 4.59
C THR A 20 -9.63 9.72 5.53
N LEU A 21 -8.42 9.32 5.15
CA LEU A 21 -7.58 8.44 5.96
C LEU A 21 -7.16 9.17 7.24
N LYS A 22 -7.48 8.59 8.39
CA LYS A 22 -7.00 9.03 9.70
C LYS A 22 -6.26 7.87 10.34
N VAL A 23 -4.95 8.01 10.47
CA VAL A 23 -4.11 7.03 11.15
C VAL A 23 -3.78 7.54 12.54
N LYS A 24 -3.81 6.64 13.53
CA LYS A 24 -3.34 6.89 14.89
C LYS A 24 -2.46 5.72 15.29
N PHE A 25 -1.22 5.99 15.64
CA PHE A 25 -0.37 5.01 16.31
C PHE A 25 -0.71 5.02 17.81
N ASN A 26 -0.78 3.83 18.41
CA ASN A 26 -0.89 3.73 19.86
C ASN A 26 0.36 4.39 20.46
N ASP A 27 0.16 5.23 21.46
CA ASP A 27 1.20 5.92 22.24
C ASP A 27 1.90 7.11 21.55
N GLU A 28 1.43 7.57 20.39
CA GLU A 28 1.95 8.78 19.74
C GLU A 28 0.93 9.92 19.71
N ILE A 29 1.36 11.11 20.16
CA ILE A 29 0.61 12.35 19.98
C ILE A 29 0.85 12.80 18.54
N GLY A 30 -0.13 12.51 17.69
CA GLY A 30 -0.09 12.88 16.29
C GLY A 30 0.05 14.38 16.08
N ARG A 31 1.27 14.86 15.81
CA ARG A 31 1.60 16.28 15.69
C ARG A 31 1.15 16.88 14.36
N ASP A 32 1.13 16.07 13.30
CA ASP A 32 0.62 16.41 11.97
C ASP A 32 -0.06 15.18 11.34
N VAL A 33 -1.32 15.35 10.92
CA VAL A 33 -2.15 14.32 10.28
C VAL A 33 -1.53 13.86 8.94
N GLY A 34 -0.84 14.76 8.23
CA GLY A 34 -0.15 14.46 6.99
C GLY A 34 1.06 13.56 7.19
N GLY A 35 1.91 13.88 8.18
CA GLY A 35 3.09 13.10 8.54
C GLY A 35 2.79 11.65 8.93
N ILE A 36 1.81 11.45 9.81
CA ILE A 36 1.44 10.11 10.31
C ILE A 36 0.94 9.21 9.18
N SER A 37 0.15 9.78 8.26
CA SER A 37 -0.36 9.04 7.10
C SER A 37 0.77 8.59 6.17
N ARG A 38 1.78 9.45 5.94
CA ARG A 38 2.96 9.11 5.14
C ARG A 38 3.77 7.98 5.76
N GLU A 39 4.01 8.06 7.06
CA GLU A 39 4.74 7.04 7.81
C GLU A 39 4.01 5.69 7.77
N TRP A 40 2.68 5.71 7.90
CA TRP A 40 1.87 4.52 7.75
C TRP A 40 2.02 3.85 6.38
N PHE A 41 1.98 4.64 5.29
CA PHE A 41 2.23 4.11 3.95
C PHE A 41 3.67 3.61 3.77
N GLN A 42 4.66 4.23 4.41
CA GLN A 42 6.05 3.74 4.41
C GLN A 42 6.18 2.37 5.08
N ILE A 43 5.54 2.18 6.24
CA ILE A 43 5.56 0.90 6.96
C ILE A 43 4.90 -0.20 6.12
N ILE A 44 3.77 0.09 5.48
CA ILE A 44 3.08 -0.87 4.61
C ILE A 44 3.94 -1.19 3.38
N SER A 45 4.51 -0.19 2.72
CA SER A 45 5.38 -0.39 1.56
C SER A 45 6.55 -1.33 1.93
N LYS A 46 7.25 -1.06 3.04
CA LYS A 46 8.32 -1.94 3.53
C LYS A 46 7.83 -3.36 3.87
N ALA A 47 6.63 -3.49 4.45
CA ALA A 47 6.07 -4.79 4.80
C ALA A 47 5.74 -5.63 3.57
N LEU A 48 5.20 -5.01 2.51
CA LEU A 48 4.85 -5.70 1.27
C LEU A 48 6.09 -6.08 0.44
N GLN A 49 7.19 -5.32 0.57
CA GLN A 49 8.48 -5.63 -0.04
C GLN A 49 9.31 -6.64 0.74
N ASN A 50 8.90 -6.99 1.97
CA ASN A 50 9.69 -7.86 2.83
C ASN A 50 9.66 -9.32 2.29
N PRO A 51 10.83 -9.89 1.92
CA PRO A 51 10.93 -11.22 1.35
C PRO A 51 10.37 -12.33 2.24
N ILE A 52 10.34 -12.11 3.57
CA ILE A 52 9.83 -13.07 4.56
C ILE A 52 8.36 -13.41 4.31
N PHE A 53 7.57 -12.48 3.78
CA PHE A 53 6.16 -12.76 3.47
C PHE A 53 5.97 -13.47 2.12
N CYS A 54 7.02 -13.58 1.30
CA CYS A 54 7.02 -14.19 -0.03
C CYS A 54 5.87 -13.71 -0.93
N LEU A 55 5.49 -12.42 -0.86
CA LEU A 55 4.32 -11.90 -1.58
C LEU A 55 4.68 -11.38 -2.97
N PHE A 56 5.73 -10.58 -3.03
CA PHE A 56 6.17 -9.91 -4.24
C PHE A 56 7.68 -10.07 -4.43
N LYS A 57 8.11 -10.13 -5.68
CA LYS A 57 9.52 -10.11 -6.08
C LYS A 57 9.77 -8.97 -7.05
N PHE A 58 11.01 -8.52 -7.16
CA PHE A 58 11.41 -7.61 -8.22
C PHE A 58 11.28 -8.31 -9.58
N SER A 59 10.77 -7.58 -10.57
CA SER A 59 10.85 -7.95 -11.98
C SER A 59 12.31 -8.04 -12.40
N SER A 60 12.59 -8.76 -13.50
CA SER A 60 13.92 -8.84 -14.12
C SER A 60 14.59 -7.48 -14.34
N ASP A 61 13.77 -6.46 -14.59
CA ASP A 61 14.23 -5.11 -14.91
C ASP A 61 14.38 -4.23 -13.65
N ASN A 62 14.22 -4.80 -12.45
CA ASN A 62 14.25 -4.16 -11.12
C ASN A 62 13.34 -2.92 -10.92
N ASN A 63 12.51 -2.59 -11.91
CA ASN A 63 11.71 -1.37 -11.91
C ASN A 63 10.27 -1.57 -11.44
N THR A 64 9.83 -2.83 -11.27
CA THR A 64 8.46 -3.16 -10.87
C THR A 64 8.42 -4.38 -9.97
N PHE A 65 7.37 -4.49 -9.15
CA PHE A 65 7.08 -5.66 -8.34
C PHE A 65 6.11 -6.58 -9.08
N GLN A 66 6.37 -7.89 -9.03
CA GLN A 66 5.49 -8.94 -9.53
C GLN A 66 5.09 -9.88 -8.39
N ILE A 67 3.94 -10.54 -8.52
CA ILE A 67 3.53 -11.60 -7.59
C ILE A 67 4.62 -12.69 -7.59
N ASP A 68 5.06 -13.11 -6.41
CA ASP A 68 5.96 -14.25 -6.30
C ASP A 68 5.19 -15.55 -6.58
N PRO A 69 5.56 -16.35 -7.60
CA PRO A 69 4.95 -17.66 -7.84
C PRO A 69 5.08 -18.62 -6.66
N SER A 70 6.07 -18.39 -5.77
CA SER A 70 6.28 -19.16 -4.55
C SER A 70 5.44 -18.68 -3.36
N SER A 71 4.58 -17.68 -3.55
CA SER A 71 3.76 -17.10 -2.47
C SER A 71 2.85 -18.12 -1.78
N TYR A 72 2.48 -19.21 -2.46
CA TYR A 72 1.69 -20.30 -1.88
C TYR A 72 2.33 -20.93 -0.63
N LYS A 73 3.66 -20.82 -0.47
CA LYS A 73 4.39 -21.31 0.72
C LYS A 73 3.97 -20.60 2.00
N ASN A 74 3.46 -19.37 1.90
CA ASN A 74 2.87 -18.66 3.02
C ASN A 74 1.37 -18.99 3.08
N PRO A 75 0.87 -19.70 4.11
CA PRO A 75 -0.54 -20.12 4.16
C PRO A 75 -1.53 -18.95 4.20
N ASN A 76 -1.07 -17.75 4.56
CA ASN A 76 -1.88 -16.53 4.61
C ASN A 76 -1.75 -15.65 3.36
N HIS A 77 -1.05 -16.09 2.29
CA HIS A 77 -0.73 -15.28 1.12
C HIS A 77 -1.97 -14.61 0.49
N LEU A 78 -3.09 -15.33 0.34
CA LEU A 78 -4.32 -14.77 -0.23
C LEU A 78 -4.86 -13.59 0.60
N ARG A 79 -4.76 -13.71 1.93
CA ARG A 79 -5.20 -12.66 2.86
C ARG A 79 -4.31 -11.43 2.74
N TYR A 80 -3.01 -11.62 2.57
CA TYR A 80 -2.06 -10.54 2.32
C TYR A 80 -2.23 -9.92 0.92
N PHE A 81 -2.52 -10.69 -0.12
CA PHE A 81 -2.83 -10.15 -1.46
C PHE A 81 -4.11 -9.32 -1.44
N LYS A 82 -5.17 -9.78 -0.76
CA LYS A 82 -6.40 -9.01 -0.58
C LYS A 82 -6.12 -7.69 0.16
N PHE A 83 -5.29 -7.72 1.20
CA PHE A 83 -4.86 -6.52 1.91
C PHE A 83 -4.09 -5.56 0.97
N ALA A 84 -3.09 -6.05 0.25
CA ALA A 84 -2.31 -5.26 -0.70
C ALA A 84 -3.19 -4.63 -1.79
N GLY A 85 -4.13 -5.39 -2.35
CA GLY A 85 -5.09 -4.88 -3.33
C GLY A 85 -5.97 -3.74 -2.79
N ARG A 86 -6.41 -3.82 -1.53
CA ARG A 86 -7.14 -2.72 -0.88
C ARG A 86 -6.28 -1.47 -0.71
N ILE A 87 -5.02 -1.63 -0.31
CA ILE A 87 -4.07 -0.52 -0.21
C ILE A 87 -3.85 0.13 -1.58
N PHE A 88 -3.64 -0.66 -2.64
CA PHE A 88 -3.49 -0.14 -4.00
C PHE A 88 -4.73 0.63 -4.45
N GLY A 89 -5.93 0.11 -4.17
CA GLY A 89 -7.19 0.80 -4.46
C GLY A 89 -7.28 2.16 -3.77
N MET A 90 -6.90 2.23 -2.49
CA MET A 90 -6.85 3.50 -1.75
C MET A 90 -5.86 4.49 -2.37
N VAL A 91 -4.64 4.04 -2.70
CA VAL A 91 -3.61 4.89 -3.33
C VAL A 91 -4.11 5.44 -4.66
N ILE A 92 -4.71 4.59 -5.51
CA ILE A 92 -5.29 5.02 -6.79
C ILE A 92 -6.42 6.03 -6.58
N PHE A 93 -7.34 5.75 -5.66
CA PHE A 93 -8.46 6.65 -5.35
C PHE A 93 -7.97 8.04 -4.91
N PHE A 94 -7.07 8.10 -3.92
CA PHE A 94 -6.53 9.37 -3.43
C PHE A 94 -5.67 10.08 -4.48
N TYR A 95 -4.96 9.36 -5.34
CA TYR A 95 -4.23 9.93 -6.46
C TYR A 95 -5.16 10.60 -7.47
N VAL A 96 -6.25 9.93 -7.87
CA VAL A 96 -7.26 10.49 -8.78
C VAL A 96 -7.94 11.73 -8.18
N LYS A 97 -8.14 11.75 -6.85
CA LYS A 97 -8.67 12.91 -6.11
C LYS A 97 -7.64 14.04 -5.87
N ASN A 98 -6.43 13.94 -6.41
CA ASN A 98 -5.32 14.87 -6.21
C ASN A 98 -4.85 15.04 -4.75
N ILE A 99 -5.10 14.05 -3.89
CA ILE A 99 -4.69 14.03 -2.48
C ILE A 99 -3.29 13.38 -2.36
N LYS A 100 -2.33 13.87 -3.16
CA LYS A 100 -0.99 13.25 -3.31
C LYS A 100 -0.11 13.37 -2.06
N ALA A 101 -0.40 14.37 -1.23
CA ALA A 101 0.38 14.68 -0.04
C ALA A 101 0.46 13.53 0.98
N LEU A 102 -0.34 12.47 0.85
CA LEU A 102 -0.43 11.37 1.81
C LEU A 102 0.52 10.19 1.51
N PHE A 103 0.99 9.99 0.27
CA PHE A 103 1.71 8.76 -0.11
C PHE A 103 2.91 8.95 -1.07
N HIS A 104 3.24 10.20 -1.41
CA HIS A 104 4.04 10.52 -2.60
C HIS A 104 5.47 9.93 -2.64
N SER A 105 6.16 9.72 -1.53
CA SER A 105 7.61 9.39 -1.56
C SER A 105 8.00 7.94 -1.30
N ALA A 106 7.08 7.04 -0.92
CA ALA A 106 7.46 5.70 -0.45
C ALA A 106 6.69 4.55 -1.07
N PHE A 107 5.43 4.79 -1.42
CA PHE A 107 4.60 3.78 -2.08
C PHE A 107 4.79 3.83 -3.60
N VAL A 108 5.03 5.04 -4.09
CA VAL A 108 5.14 5.38 -5.49
C VAL A 108 6.51 4.98 -6.08
N ASP A 109 7.59 5.18 -5.34
CA ASP A 109 8.93 4.87 -5.85
C ASP A 109 9.31 3.38 -5.70
N GLY A 110 8.63 2.67 -4.79
CA GLY A 110 8.83 1.24 -4.54
C GLY A 110 7.85 0.37 -5.33
N MET A 111 6.61 0.25 -4.85
CA MET A 111 5.66 -0.77 -5.33
C MET A 111 4.77 -0.35 -6.49
N LEU A 112 4.32 0.91 -6.51
CA LEU A 112 3.44 1.46 -7.54
C LEU A 112 4.14 2.62 -8.24
N ASN A 113 5.08 2.30 -9.13
CA ASN A 113 5.76 3.29 -9.96
C ASN A 113 4.75 4.32 -10.54
N LEU A 114 5.03 5.63 -10.47
CA LEU A 114 4.16 6.66 -11.08
C LEU A 114 3.79 6.32 -12.52
N ASN A 115 4.72 5.75 -13.27
CA ASN A 115 4.51 5.36 -14.65
C ASN A 115 3.53 4.18 -14.75
N LEU A 116 3.57 3.23 -13.82
CA LEU A 116 2.59 2.15 -13.72
C LEU A 116 1.20 2.71 -13.36
N LEU A 117 1.12 3.62 -12.40
CA LEU A 117 -0.14 4.29 -12.02
C LEU A 117 -0.73 5.10 -13.18
N LYS A 118 0.09 5.88 -13.89
CA LYS A 118 -0.31 6.63 -15.09
C LYS A 118 -0.81 5.68 -16.17
N ARG A 119 -0.12 4.56 -16.39
CA ARG A 119 -0.54 3.52 -17.35
C ARG A 119 -1.87 2.86 -16.97
N ILE A 120 -2.08 2.52 -15.69
CA ILE A 120 -3.35 1.96 -15.19
C ILE A 120 -4.51 2.96 -15.37
N LEU A 121 -4.23 4.25 -15.21
CA LEU A 121 -5.23 5.31 -15.30
C LEU A 121 -5.39 5.90 -16.71
N SER A 122 -4.72 5.33 -17.71
CA SER A 122 -4.68 5.86 -19.08
C SER A 122 -4.32 7.35 -19.14
N ARG A 123 -3.43 7.81 -18.25
CA ARG A 123 -2.93 9.19 -18.21
C ARG A 123 -1.59 9.30 -18.94
N PRO A 124 -1.30 10.44 -19.60
CA PRO A 124 -0.02 10.64 -20.27
C PRO A 124 1.15 10.54 -19.28
N ILE A 125 2.25 9.94 -19.74
CA ILE A 125 3.52 9.78 -19.02
C ILE A 125 4.18 11.14 -18.85
#